data_AF-A0A2T7LN18-F1
#
_entry.id   AF-A0A2T7LN18-F1
#
_cell.length_a   1.000
_cell.length_b   1.000
_cell.length_c   1.000
_cell.angle_alpha   90.00
_cell.angle_beta   90.00
_cell.angle_gamma   90.00
#
_symmetry.space_group_name_H-M   'P 1'
#
loop_
_entity.id
_entity.type
_entity.pdbx_description
1 polymer ?
#
loop_
_entity_poly.entity_id
_entity_poly.type
_entity_poly.pdbx_seq_one_letter_code
_entity_poly.pdbx_strand_id
1 'polypeptide(L)'
;MTTNTEVRTIYRLSGVAPTPEAMLDVFDAESLDRHGADVHFPDLAGVPAVYVTCGMESEEAPWCAPMARTTGIEVTESVRRTAAVLLLAVDGEVYGIGCDQGYRLIPDHLKDKRFGLSFVIRQMDPAMIRGAVSKSLGQARTDISLTPGGAPVPLLGIRDHSRIVRSLGGYLDGVPLTRSRYARGKAVSAQGGSGLKLALGVEPGELVSDLRTIAAICREGIPHQELEFVDRIVPVGDPSTLATLERAMDDRLGMRGDARIAVSVPVDLHEVYAEATVCLTRINSDDARHADDFDLGYVLERARLAPAGQRLPALREGTVTLARDRRSKAFHTLAVTDALSWLEVEVSLGPRRFFLLEGEWYEAGAAYVGECRAAVTALLPSPPSITLPVWHNGESENAYNNRVADERPGWLCLDTKNVTNPLRRTDQVEICDLLMPDDTLVLVKRAGGSGSLSHLFSQARVAVELLQESAQVRENFTAKVARLSGGKRVLPKDFTPTRVVLAMQLRNREQLTPDSIFGFSQITLAQTAKALAARGVAVEAMGIAESDREAHSRPSWSVETAVGVPA
;
A
#
# COMPACT_ATOMS: atom_id res chain seq x y z
N MET A 1 -24.49 -31.25 -20.61
CA MET A 1 -25.25 -30.01 -20.88
C MET A 1 -24.23 -28.95 -21.22
N THR A 2 -24.22 -28.45 -22.45
CA THR A 2 -23.35 -27.35 -22.87
C THR A 2 -23.74 -26.11 -22.07
N THR A 3 -22.78 -25.53 -21.34
CA THR A 3 -22.99 -24.29 -20.61
C THR A 3 -22.84 -23.13 -21.59
N ASN A 4 -23.93 -22.41 -21.89
CA ASN A 4 -23.90 -21.24 -22.79
C ASN A 4 -23.03 -20.08 -22.27
N THR A 5 -22.62 -20.14 -21.00
CA THR A 5 -21.73 -19.14 -20.40
C THR A 5 -20.64 -19.78 -19.56
N GLU A 6 -19.47 -19.15 -19.53
CA GLU A 6 -18.33 -19.55 -18.70
C GLU A 6 -17.76 -18.35 -17.93
N VAL A 7 -17.30 -18.58 -16.70
CA VAL A 7 -16.63 -17.55 -15.90
C VAL A 7 -15.19 -17.40 -16.42
N ARG A 8 -14.88 -16.23 -16.99
CA ARG A 8 -13.56 -15.92 -17.54
C ARG A 8 -13.12 -14.54 -17.08
N THR A 9 -11.81 -14.28 -17.11
CA THR A 9 -11.25 -12.94 -16.88
C THR A 9 -10.92 -12.30 -18.22
N ILE A 10 -11.48 -11.13 -18.47
CA ILE A 10 -11.17 -10.30 -19.64
C ILE A 10 -10.22 -9.17 -19.20
N TYR A 11 -9.24 -8.87 -20.02
CA TYR A 11 -8.40 -7.68 -19.94
C TYR A 11 -8.69 -6.77 -21.13
N ARG A 12 -8.70 -5.45 -20.92
CA ARG A 12 -8.63 -4.47 -22.01
C ARG A 12 -7.17 -4.06 -22.19
N LEU A 13 -6.69 -4.03 -23.44
CA LEU A 13 -5.32 -3.65 -23.74
C LEU A 13 -5.25 -2.20 -24.23
N SER A 14 -4.31 -1.44 -23.69
CA SER A 14 -4.04 -0.05 -24.05
C SER A 14 -2.83 0.03 -24.99
N GLY A 15 -2.91 0.87 -26.02
CA GLY A 15 -1.79 1.11 -26.94
C GLY A 15 -1.57 0.01 -27.98
N VAL A 16 -2.49 -0.95 -28.10
CA VAL A 16 -2.44 -2.02 -29.12
C VAL A 16 -3.43 -1.65 -30.24
N ALA A 17 -2.95 -1.62 -31.49
CA ALA A 17 -3.83 -1.36 -32.63
C ALA A 17 -4.79 -2.55 -32.87
N PRO A 18 -6.04 -2.31 -33.31
CA PRO A 18 -7.06 -3.35 -33.48
C PRO A 18 -6.86 -4.17 -34.76
N THR A 19 -5.65 -4.65 -35.02
CA THR A 19 -5.31 -5.51 -36.17
C THR A 19 -4.68 -6.83 -35.70
N PRO A 20 -4.83 -7.94 -36.43
CA PRO A 20 -4.21 -9.22 -36.07
C PRO A 20 -2.68 -9.13 -35.90
N GLU A 21 -2.02 -8.32 -36.73
CA GLU A 21 -0.57 -8.14 -36.67
C GLU A 21 -0.15 -7.46 -35.37
N ALA A 22 -0.78 -6.32 -35.02
CA ALA A 22 -0.46 -5.61 -33.78
C ALA A 22 -0.85 -6.40 -32.53
N MET A 23 -1.89 -7.24 -32.60
CA MET A 23 -2.24 -8.18 -31.52
C MET A 23 -1.20 -9.29 -31.37
N LEU A 24 -0.60 -9.78 -32.45
CA LEU A 24 0.47 -10.77 -32.38
C LEU A 24 1.75 -10.16 -31.79
N ASP A 25 2.07 -8.91 -32.13
CA ASP A 25 3.22 -8.16 -31.60
C ASP A 25 3.15 -7.89 -30.08
N VAL A 26 2.00 -8.14 -29.45
CA VAL A 26 1.86 -8.11 -27.98
C VAL A 26 2.73 -9.18 -27.31
N PHE A 27 2.96 -10.31 -27.99
CA PHE A 27 3.71 -11.43 -27.44
C PHE A 27 5.19 -11.32 -27.79
N ASP A 28 6.06 -11.70 -26.85
CA ASP A 28 7.49 -11.84 -27.12
C ASP A 28 7.73 -13.02 -28.07
N ALA A 29 8.20 -12.74 -29.29
CA ALA A 29 8.40 -13.75 -30.33
C ALA A 29 9.40 -14.83 -29.88
N GLU A 30 10.48 -14.45 -29.20
CA GLU A 30 11.48 -15.41 -28.73
C GLU A 30 10.90 -16.35 -27.66
N SER A 31 10.06 -15.82 -26.77
CA SER A 31 9.31 -16.62 -25.81
C SER A 31 8.30 -17.54 -26.49
N LEU A 32 7.56 -17.08 -27.50
CA LEU A 32 6.62 -17.94 -28.24
C LEU A 32 7.35 -19.13 -28.90
N ASP A 33 8.47 -18.86 -29.55
CA ASP A 33 9.30 -19.89 -30.19
C ASP A 33 9.87 -20.88 -29.16
N ARG A 34 10.39 -20.37 -28.04
CA ARG A 34 10.95 -21.20 -26.96
C ARG A 34 9.93 -22.17 -26.37
N HIS A 35 8.66 -21.77 -26.31
CA HIS A 35 7.58 -22.59 -25.78
C HIS A 35 6.82 -23.37 -26.86
N GLY A 36 7.26 -23.31 -28.12
CA GLY A 36 6.62 -23.98 -29.25
C GLY A 36 5.14 -23.60 -29.39
N ALA A 37 4.85 -22.30 -29.34
CA ALA A 37 3.49 -21.81 -29.37
C ALA A 37 2.83 -21.96 -30.76
N ASP A 38 1.60 -22.45 -30.79
CA ASP A 38 0.76 -22.47 -31.98
C ASP A 38 -0.04 -21.16 -32.06
N VAL A 39 -0.04 -20.52 -33.24
CA VAL A 39 -0.76 -19.27 -33.50
C VAL A 39 -1.88 -19.50 -34.51
N HIS A 40 -3.07 -19.01 -34.19
CA HIS A 40 -4.28 -19.16 -34.98
C HIS A 40 -4.99 -17.81 -35.16
N PHE A 41 -5.69 -17.66 -36.29
CA PHE A 41 -6.49 -16.47 -36.62
C PHE A 41 -7.96 -16.89 -36.82
N PRO A 42 -8.72 -17.07 -35.72
CA PRO A 42 -10.10 -17.54 -35.81
C PRO A 42 -11.06 -16.47 -36.34
N ASP A 43 -12.14 -16.90 -37.02
CA ASP A 43 -13.27 -16.03 -37.33
C ASP A 43 -14.22 -15.96 -36.12
N LEU A 44 -14.27 -14.80 -35.46
CA LEU A 44 -15.12 -14.56 -34.29
C LEU A 44 -16.25 -13.58 -34.62
N ALA A 45 -17.17 -14.00 -35.49
CA ALA A 45 -18.29 -13.16 -35.93
C ALA A 45 -17.83 -11.86 -36.61
N GLY A 46 -16.78 -11.96 -37.44
CA GLY A 46 -16.26 -10.86 -38.24
C GLY A 46 -15.39 -9.85 -37.49
N VAL A 47 -15.01 -10.12 -36.24
CA VAL A 47 -14.00 -9.31 -35.55
C VAL A 47 -12.58 -9.87 -35.74
N PRO A 48 -11.54 -9.02 -35.88
CA PRO A 48 -10.15 -9.47 -35.89
C PRO A 48 -9.80 -10.18 -34.58
N ALA A 49 -9.12 -11.32 -34.67
CA ALA A 49 -8.73 -12.11 -33.52
C ALA A 49 -7.43 -12.89 -33.73
N VAL A 50 -6.70 -13.10 -32.64
CA VAL A 50 -5.47 -13.90 -32.56
C VAL A 50 -5.62 -14.86 -31.39
N TYR A 51 -5.39 -16.15 -31.62
CA TYR A 51 -5.45 -17.18 -30.59
C TYR A 51 -4.12 -17.93 -30.53
N VAL A 52 -3.49 -17.93 -29.35
CA VAL A 52 -2.17 -18.54 -29.11
C VAL A 52 -2.32 -19.65 -28.09
N THR A 53 -1.69 -20.80 -28.32
CA THR A 53 -1.63 -21.91 -27.36
C THR A 53 -0.21 -22.44 -27.21
N CYS A 54 0.24 -22.72 -25.98
CA CYS A 54 1.53 -23.37 -25.75
C CYS A 54 1.51 -24.31 -24.53
N GLY A 55 2.49 -25.21 -24.47
CA GLY A 55 2.67 -26.16 -23.38
C GLY A 55 4.11 -26.16 -22.88
N MET A 56 4.30 -25.90 -21.59
CA MET A 56 5.60 -25.92 -20.91
C MET A 56 5.76 -27.28 -20.21
N GLU A 57 6.64 -28.12 -20.71
CA GLU A 57 6.93 -29.43 -20.12
C GLU A 57 8.20 -29.40 -19.28
N SER A 58 8.16 -30.09 -18.14
CA SER A 58 9.31 -30.35 -17.29
C SER A 58 9.34 -31.84 -16.96
N GLU A 59 10.51 -32.45 -17.16
CA GLU A 59 10.71 -33.89 -16.95
C GLU A 59 10.49 -34.32 -15.49
N GLU A 60 10.74 -33.41 -14.55
CA GLU A 60 10.57 -33.67 -13.12
C GLU A 60 9.79 -32.54 -12.43
N ALA A 61 8.74 -32.90 -11.72
CA ALA A 61 7.91 -31.97 -10.96
C ALA A 61 8.68 -31.43 -9.75
N PRO A 62 8.53 -30.12 -9.40
CA PRO A 62 9.31 -29.50 -8.32
C PRO A 62 9.19 -30.16 -6.93
N TRP A 63 8.13 -30.94 -6.69
CA TRP A 63 7.88 -31.63 -5.41
C TRP A 63 8.58 -32.99 -5.30
N CYS A 64 9.05 -33.58 -6.40
CA CYS A 64 9.66 -34.91 -6.45
C CYS A 64 10.85 -35.03 -5.49
N ALA A 65 11.90 -34.23 -5.68
CA ALA A 65 13.09 -34.27 -4.83
C ALA A 65 12.81 -33.97 -3.33
N PRO A 66 12.01 -32.94 -2.95
CA PRO A 66 11.63 -32.74 -1.55
C PRO A 66 10.88 -33.92 -0.93
N MET A 67 9.96 -34.55 -1.67
CA MET A 67 9.17 -35.67 -1.16
C MET A 67 10.03 -36.93 -1.02
N ALA A 68 10.91 -37.20 -1.99
CA ALA A 68 11.85 -38.32 -1.91
C ALA A 68 12.74 -38.24 -0.67
N ARG A 69 13.23 -37.04 -0.32
CA ARG A 69 13.98 -36.82 0.94
C ARG A 69 13.14 -37.05 2.19
N THR A 70 11.86 -36.72 2.14
CA THR A 70 10.96 -36.81 3.31
C THR A 70 10.54 -38.26 3.57
N THR A 71 10.26 -39.01 2.52
CA THR A 71 9.72 -40.38 2.61
C THR A 71 10.79 -41.46 2.46
N GLY A 72 11.97 -41.11 1.91
CA GLY A 72 12.98 -42.06 1.47
C GLY A 72 12.62 -42.80 0.19
N ILE A 73 11.55 -42.38 -0.51
CA ILE A 73 11.04 -43.03 -1.72
C ILE A 73 11.35 -42.14 -2.92
N GLU A 74 12.23 -42.59 -3.81
CA GLU A 74 12.50 -41.90 -5.08
C GLU A 74 11.23 -41.86 -5.93
N VAL A 75 10.87 -40.66 -6.38
CA VAL A 75 9.70 -40.41 -7.24
C VAL A 75 10.13 -39.43 -8.33
N THR A 76 9.83 -39.77 -9.58
CA THR A 76 10.07 -38.91 -10.74
C THR A 76 8.78 -38.83 -11.55
N GLU A 77 8.14 -37.67 -11.52
CA GLU A 77 6.89 -37.42 -12.23
C GLU A 77 7.05 -36.17 -13.09
N SER A 78 6.66 -36.25 -14.36
CA SER A 78 6.71 -35.08 -15.25
C SER A 78 5.54 -34.13 -15.01
N VAL A 79 5.71 -32.85 -15.37
CA VAL A 79 4.63 -31.85 -15.31
C VAL A 79 4.54 -31.08 -16.62
N ARG A 80 3.32 -31.00 -17.16
CA ARG A 80 2.99 -30.14 -18.32
C ARG A 80 2.08 -29.01 -17.87
N ARG A 81 2.52 -27.77 -18.03
CA ARG A 81 1.74 -26.56 -17.78
C ARG A 81 1.24 -25.99 -19.10
N THR A 82 -0.06 -25.78 -19.24
CA THR A 82 -0.68 -25.24 -20.45
C THR A 82 -0.92 -23.74 -20.33
N ALA A 83 -0.92 -23.05 -21.47
CA ALA A 83 -1.31 -21.65 -21.58
C ALA A 83 -2.05 -21.43 -22.90
N ALA A 84 -3.14 -20.66 -22.87
CA ALA A 84 -3.78 -20.17 -24.08
C ALA A 84 -4.27 -18.74 -23.91
N VAL A 85 -4.18 -17.93 -24.97
CA VAL A 85 -4.64 -16.54 -24.99
C VAL A 85 -5.44 -16.28 -26.24
N LEU A 86 -6.62 -15.70 -26.08
CA LEU A 86 -7.40 -15.12 -27.16
C LEU A 86 -7.33 -13.59 -27.06
N LEU A 87 -6.80 -12.93 -28.09
CA LEU A 87 -6.94 -11.50 -28.32
C LEU A 87 -8.00 -11.26 -29.40
N LEU A 88 -8.87 -10.27 -29.19
CA LEU A 88 -9.90 -9.88 -30.16
C LEU A 88 -10.17 -8.39 -30.13
N ALA A 89 -10.42 -7.80 -31.31
CA ALA A 89 -10.68 -6.38 -31.47
C ALA A 89 -12.18 -6.11 -31.64
N VAL A 90 -12.82 -5.51 -30.64
CA VAL A 90 -14.25 -5.19 -30.67
C VAL A 90 -14.43 -3.67 -30.67
N ASP A 91 -15.05 -3.16 -31.74
CA ASP A 91 -15.37 -1.74 -31.93
C ASP A 91 -14.16 -0.80 -31.70
N GLY A 92 -12.97 -1.22 -32.15
CA GLY A 92 -11.72 -0.46 -32.07
C GLY A 92 -10.88 -0.70 -30.81
N GLU A 93 -11.40 -1.42 -29.83
CA GLU A 93 -10.70 -1.76 -28.58
C GLU A 93 -10.21 -3.20 -28.61
N VAL A 94 -9.02 -3.47 -28.07
CA VAL A 94 -8.45 -4.82 -27.99
C VAL A 94 -8.71 -5.43 -26.61
N TYR A 95 -9.26 -6.65 -26.61
CA TYR A 95 -9.52 -7.43 -25.40
C TYR A 95 -8.68 -8.70 -25.40
N GLY A 96 -8.29 -9.17 -24.21
CA GLY A 96 -7.55 -10.41 -24.02
C GLY A 96 -8.22 -11.32 -22.99
N ILE A 97 -8.29 -12.61 -23.31
CA ILE A 97 -8.82 -13.67 -22.44
C ILE A 97 -7.75 -14.75 -22.32
N GLY A 98 -7.24 -14.96 -21.10
CA GLY A 98 -6.27 -16.02 -20.81
C GLY A 98 -6.92 -17.26 -20.22
N CYS A 99 -6.54 -18.43 -20.71
CA CYS A 99 -6.84 -19.74 -20.12
C CYS A 99 -5.57 -20.33 -19.49
N ASP A 100 -5.72 -21.04 -18.37
CA ASP A 100 -4.62 -21.57 -17.57
C ASP A 100 -3.54 -20.51 -17.27
N GLN A 101 -2.31 -20.69 -17.74
CA GLN A 101 -1.22 -19.72 -17.56
C GLN A 101 -1.20 -18.59 -18.60
N GLY A 102 -2.17 -18.57 -19.53
CA GLY A 102 -2.19 -17.61 -20.64
C GLY A 102 -2.25 -16.14 -20.22
N TYR A 103 -2.90 -15.83 -19.09
CA TYR A 103 -2.94 -14.44 -18.59
C TYR A 103 -1.55 -13.85 -18.28
N ARG A 104 -0.52 -14.71 -18.11
CA ARG A 104 0.88 -14.32 -17.92
C ARG A 104 1.59 -13.97 -19.24
N LEU A 105 1.08 -14.44 -20.38
CA LEU A 105 1.61 -14.12 -21.70
C LEU A 105 1.23 -12.71 -22.15
N ILE A 106 0.17 -12.13 -21.58
CA ILE A 106 -0.22 -10.74 -21.82
C ILE A 106 0.66 -9.83 -20.95
N PRO A 107 1.52 -8.98 -21.55
CA PRO A 107 2.39 -8.07 -20.80
C PRO A 107 1.59 -7.17 -19.87
N ASP A 108 2.03 -7.04 -18.63
CA ASP A 108 1.25 -6.33 -17.61
C ASP A 108 1.10 -4.84 -17.92
N HIS A 109 2.13 -4.20 -18.49
CA HIS A 109 2.13 -2.79 -18.87
C HIS A 109 1.11 -2.44 -19.98
N LEU A 110 0.67 -3.42 -20.77
CA LEU A 110 -0.37 -3.23 -21.79
C LEU A 110 -1.78 -3.36 -21.22
N LYS A 111 -1.95 -3.95 -20.04
CA LYS A 111 -3.27 -4.12 -19.42
C LYS A 111 -3.75 -2.77 -18.89
N ASP A 112 -4.96 -2.38 -19.27
CA ASP A 112 -5.65 -1.28 -18.62
C ASP A 112 -5.96 -1.66 -17.15
N LYS A 113 -5.20 -1.04 -16.24
CA LYS A 113 -5.27 -1.28 -14.80
C LYS A 113 -6.63 -0.94 -14.19
N ARG A 114 -7.45 -0.14 -14.87
CA ARG A 114 -8.76 0.31 -14.39
C ARG A 114 -9.92 -0.41 -15.05
N PHE A 115 -9.70 -1.21 -16.07
CA PHE A 115 -10.80 -1.75 -16.88
C PHE A 115 -11.86 -2.48 -16.04
N GLY A 116 -11.44 -3.45 -15.22
CA GLY A 116 -12.35 -4.20 -14.37
C GLY A 116 -12.98 -3.34 -13.27
N LEU A 117 -12.17 -2.52 -12.58
CA LEU A 117 -12.65 -1.59 -11.56
C LEU A 117 -13.70 -0.61 -12.11
N SER A 118 -13.44 -0.05 -13.28
CA SER A 118 -14.33 0.90 -13.97
C SER A 118 -15.71 0.28 -14.23
N PHE A 119 -15.77 -0.98 -14.62
CA PHE A 119 -17.03 -1.69 -14.79
C PHE A 119 -17.75 -1.90 -13.45
N VAL A 120 -17.07 -2.45 -12.44
CA VAL A 120 -17.73 -2.84 -11.19
C VAL A 120 -18.24 -1.65 -10.39
N ILE A 121 -17.53 -0.52 -10.34
CA ILE A 121 -18.02 0.66 -9.60
C ILE A 121 -19.31 1.25 -10.19
N ARG A 122 -19.66 0.90 -11.43
CA ARG A 122 -20.86 1.38 -12.14
C ARG A 122 -22.04 0.42 -12.07
N GLN A 123 -21.80 -0.87 -11.84
CA GLN A 123 -22.83 -1.91 -11.97
C GLN A 123 -22.98 -2.79 -10.73
N MET A 124 -22.07 -2.69 -9.77
CA MET A 124 -22.11 -3.52 -8.57
C MET A 124 -23.07 -2.93 -7.54
N ASP A 125 -23.85 -3.79 -6.91
CA ASP A 125 -24.68 -3.41 -5.76
C ASP A 125 -23.78 -3.15 -4.54
N PRO A 126 -23.73 -1.90 -4.02
CA PRO A 126 -22.88 -1.54 -2.89
C PRO A 126 -23.29 -2.21 -1.56
N ALA A 127 -24.51 -2.73 -1.46
CA ALA A 127 -24.96 -3.49 -0.29
C ALA A 127 -24.46 -4.95 -0.32
N MET A 128 -24.02 -5.42 -1.48
CA MET A 128 -23.78 -6.83 -1.76
C MET A 128 -22.35 -7.09 -2.27
N ILE A 129 -21.35 -6.43 -1.66
CA ILE A 129 -19.93 -6.63 -1.93
C ILE A 129 -19.44 -7.91 -1.25
N ARG A 130 -18.78 -8.78 -2.00
CA ARG A 130 -18.27 -10.09 -1.53
C ARG A 130 -16.78 -10.10 -1.25
N GLY A 131 -16.04 -9.18 -1.86
CA GLY A 131 -14.59 -9.14 -1.70
C GLY A 131 -14.01 -7.81 -2.13
N ALA A 132 -12.95 -7.39 -1.46
CA ALA A 132 -12.17 -6.23 -1.86
C ALA A 132 -10.69 -6.45 -1.52
N VAL A 133 -9.82 -6.00 -2.41
CA VAL A 133 -8.37 -5.91 -2.18
C VAL A 133 -8.01 -4.44 -2.23
N SER A 134 -7.41 -3.95 -1.16
CA SER A 134 -7.02 -2.55 -1.04
C SER A 134 -5.62 -2.43 -0.44
N LYS A 135 -4.89 -1.37 -0.81
CA LYS A 135 -3.55 -1.08 -0.27
C LYS A 135 -3.57 0.22 0.51
N SER A 136 -3.16 0.16 1.77
CA SER A 136 -3.08 1.32 2.66
C SER A 136 -1.77 2.06 2.40
N LEU A 137 -1.89 3.31 1.98
CA LEU A 137 -0.76 4.18 1.66
C LEU A 137 0.10 4.48 2.90
N GLY A 138 1.42 4.46 2.75
CA GLY A 138 2.41 4.79 3.79
C GLY A 138 2.57 3.76 4.91
N GLN A 139 1.80 2.66 4.87
CA GLN A 139 1.92 1.53 5.80
C GLN A 139 2.39 0.25 5.10
N ALA A 140 2.57 0.27 3.78
CA ALA A 140 2.93 -0.91 2.99
C ALA A 140 2.03 -2.13 3.27
N ARG A 141 0.76 -1.89 3.62
CA ARG A 141 -0.19 -2.92 4.06
C ARG A 141 -1.23 -3.19 2.99
N THR A 142 -1.35 -4.46 2.62
CA THR A 142 -2.46 -4.96 1.80
C THR A 142 -3.56 -5.48 2.71
N ASP A 143 -4.78 -4.99 2.50
CA ASP A 143 -5.99 -5.42 3.19
C ASP A 143 -6.87 -6.21 2.21
N ILE A 144 -7.12 -7.49 2.53
CA ILE A 144 -8.05 -8.36 1.81
C ILE A 144 -9.27 -8.58 2.70
N SER A 145 -10.44 -8.18 2.21
CA SER A 145 -11.72 -8.37 2.90
C SER A 145 -12.60 -9.30 2.09
N LEU A 146 -13.14 -10.35 2.73
CA LEU A 146 -13.98 -11.36 2.09
C LEU A 146 -15.26 -11.59 2.89
N THR A 147 -16.39 -11.49 2.22
CA THR A 147 -17.74 -11.57 2.78
C THR A 147 -18.59 -12.48 1.88
N PRO A 148 -18.60 -13.81 2.11
CA PRO A 148 -19.20 -14.77 1.19
C PRO A 148 -20.66 -14.47 0.82
N GLY A 149 -21.45 -13.97 1.77
CA GLY A 149 -22.86 -13.61 1.62
C GLY A 149 -23.13 -12.20 1.05
N GLY A 150 -22.09 -11.40 0.80
CA GLY A 150 -22.25 -9.97 0.53
C GLY A 150 -22.29 -9.13 1.81
N ALA A 151 -21.79 -7.90 1.73
CA ALA A 151 -21.84 -6.93 2.80
C ALA A 151 -21.84 -5.50 2.21
N PRO A 152 -22.44 -4.52 2.93
CA PRO A 152 -22.34 -3.12 2.56
C PRO A 152 -20.90 -2.62 2.61
N VAL A 153 -20.53 -1.73 1.68
CA VAL A 153 -19.19 -1.10 1.58
C VAL A 153 -18.65 -0.59 2.92
N PRO A 154 -19.42 0.11 3.78
CA PRO A 154 -18.90 0.60 5.06
C PRO A 154 -18.40 -0.51 5.99
N LEU A 155 -19.00 -1.70 5.94
CA LEU A 155 -18.64 -2.83 6.79
C LEU A 155 -17.28 -3.44 6.40
N LEU A 156 -16.86 -3.27 5.15
CA LEU A 156 -15.58 -3.75 4.65
C LEU A 156 -14.39 -2.84 5.01
N GLY A 157 -14.65 -1.63 5.52
CA GLY A 157 -13.60 -0.67 5.86
C GLY A 157 -12.80 -0.16 4.66
N ILE A 158 -13.28 -0.38 3.43
CA ILE A 158 -12.58 0.02 2.20
C ILE A 158 -12.79 1.47 1.81
N ARG A 159 -13.79 2.14 2.41
CA ARG A 159 -14.08 3.58 2.23
C ARG A 159 -13.08 4.51 2.94
N ASP A 160 -12.10 3.96 3.64
CA ASP A 160 -11.01 4.72 4.24
C ASP A 160 -10.24 5.46 3.14
N HIS A 161 -10.01 6.76 3.33
CA HIS A 161 -9.59 7.62 2.23
C HIS A 161 -8.10 7.39 1.83
N SER A 162 -7.32 6.60 2.57
CA SER A 162 -5.87 6.33 2.34
C SER A 162 -5.64 5.05 1.56
N ARG A 163 -6.70 4.47 1.00
CA ARG A 163 -6.62 3.16 0.36
C ARG A 163 -6.75 3.26 -1.14
N ILE A 164 -5.85 2.57 -1.84
CA ILE A 164 -5.99 2.29 -3.27
C ILE A 164 -6.73 0.96 -3.38
N VAL A 165 -7.96 1.00 -3.92
CA VAL A 165 -8.71 -0.22 -4.22
C VAL A 165 -8.14 -0.83 -5.49
N ARG A 166 -7.61 -2.05 -5.36
CA ARG A 166 -6.98 -2.81 -6.46
C ARG A 166 -7.95 -3.77 -7.12
N SER A 167 -8.89 -4.31 -6.34
CA SER A 167 -9.95 -5.18 -6.83
C SER A 167 -11.20 -5.03 -5.98
N LEU A 168 -12.36 -5.13 -6.61
CA LEU A 168 -13.67 -5.18 -5.96
C LEU A 168 -14.50 -6.31 -6.59
N GLY A 169 -15.16 -7.11 -5.76
CA GLY A 169 -16.02 -8.21 -6.20
C GLY A 169 -17.32 -8.26 -5.43
N GLY A 170 -18.41 -8.62 -6.10
CA GLY A 170 -19.75 -8.50 -5.55
C GLY A 170 -20.81 -8.92 -6.55
N TYR A 171 -22.07 -8.72 -6.18
CA TYR A 171 -23.20 -8.98 -7.05
C TYR A 171 -23.49 -7.76 -7.93
N LEU A 172 -23.86 -8.04 -9.18
CA LEU A 172 -24.23 -7.02 -10.16
C LEU A 172 -25.71 -6.67 -10.04
N ASP A 173 -26.03 -5.40 -10.25
CA ASP A 173 -27.38 -4.88 -10.33
C ASP A 173 -27.88 -4.91 -11.79
N GLY A 174 -28.49 -6.03 -12.21
CA GLY A 174 -29.33 -6.05 -13.41
C GLY A 174 -28.65 -5.81 -14.77
N VAL A 175 -27.44 -6.32 -15.02
CA VAL A 175 -26.73 -6.11 -16.29
C VAL A 175 -27.23 -7.04 -17.41
N PRO A 176 -27.56 -6.54 -18.62
CA PRO A 176 -28.10 -7.33 -19.73
C PRO A 176 -27.03 -8.16 -20.49
N LEU A 177 -26.21 -8.93 -19.77
CA LEU A 177 -25.23 -9.86 -20.36
C LEU A 177 -25.90 -11.18 -20.79
N THR A 178 -25.23 -11.96 -21.62
CA THR A 178 -25.68 -13.29 -22.08
C THR A 178 -26.12 -14.18 -20.91
N ARG A 179 -25.36 -14.15 -19.80
CA ARG A 179 -25.70 -14.83 -18.53
C ARG A 179 -27.11 -14.51 -18.03
N SER A 180 -27.53 -13.25 -18.10
CA SER A 180 -28.84 -12.79 -17.60
C SER A 180 -30.02 -13.40 -18.39
N ARG A 181 -29.80 -13.73 -19.67
CA ARG A 181 -30.83 -14.37 -20.53
C ARG A 181 -31.13 -15.81 -20.11
N TYR A 182 -30.12 -16.53 -19.66
CA TYR A 182 -30.22 -17.96 -19.29
C TYR A 182 -30.40 -18.20 -17.79
N ALA A 183 -30.16 -17.20 -16.94
CA ALA A 183 -30.16 -17.33 -15.48
C ALA A 183 -31.25 -16.49 -14.79
N ARG A 184 -32.52 -16.60 -15.23
CA ARG A 184 -33.66 -15.89 -14.61
C ARG A 184 -33.66 -16.08 -13.09
N GLY A 185 -33.45 -14.99 -12.36
CA GLY A 185 -33.52 -14.94 -10.89
C GLY A 185 -32.25 -15.35 -10.13
N LYS A 186 -31.13 -15.68 -10.80
CA LYS A 186 -29.86 -15.96 -10.12
C LYS A 186 -28.96 -14.72 -10.13
N ALA A 187 -28.47 -14.33 -8.95
CA ALA A 187 -27.53 -13.22 -8.82
C ALA A 187 -26.25 -13.49 -9.61
N VAL A 188 -25.84 -12.52 -10.43
CA VAL A 188 -24.61 -12.58 -11.22
C VAL A 188 -23.53 -11.87 -10.43
N SER A 189 -22.42 -12.55 -10.16
CA SER A 189 -21.26 -11.92 -9.51
C SER A 189 -20.21 -11.53 -10.53
N ALA A 190 -19.51 -10.43 -10.26
CA ALA A 190 -18.31 -10.04 -10.98
C ALA A 190 -17.19 -9.69 -9.99
N GLN A 191 -15.96 -9.75 -10.46
CA GLN A 191 -14.79 -9.21 -9.78
C GLN A 191 -14.00 -8.35 -10.76
N GLY A 192 -13.78 -7.09 -10.41
CA GLY A 192 -13.08 -6.11 -11.22
C GLY A 192 -11.80 -5.64 -10.56
N GLY A 193 -10.69 -5.72 -11.31
CA GLY A 193 -9.37 -5.17 -11.01
C GLY A 193 -8.76 -4.57 -12.29
N SER A 194 -7.52 -4.95 -12.62
CA SER A 194 -6.97 -4.79 -13.98
C SER A 194 -7.69 -5.67 -15.01
N GLY A 195 -8.22 -6.82 -14.58
CA GLY A 195 -9.11 -7.66 -15.35
C GLY A 195 -10.54 -7.64 -14.81
N LEU A 196 -11.51 -8.01 -15.65
CA LEU A 196 -12.90 -8.19 -15.28
C LEU A 196 -13.26 -9.68 -15.35
N LYS A 197 -13.50 -10.30 -14.19
CA LYS A 197 -13.91 -11.69 -14.06
C LYS A 197 -15.41 -11.80 -13.87
N LEU A 198 -16.09 -12.41 -14.83
CA LEU A 198 -17.55 -12.61 -14.84
C LEU A 198 -17.95 -13.72 -15.82
N ALA A 199 -19.20 -14.14 -15.79
CA ALA A 199 -19.72 -15.15 -16.70
C ALA A 199 -20.13 -14.53 -18.05
N LEU A 200 -19.54 -15.01 -19.14
CA LEU A 200 -19.71 -14.49 -20.51
C LEU A 200 -20.19 -15.58 -21.45
N GLY A 201 -20.80 -15.19 -22.57
CA GLY A 201 -21.14 -16.10 -23.67
C GLY A 201 -19.94 -16.89 -24.20
N VAL A 202 -20.17 -18.18 -24.48
CA VAL A 202 -19.14 -19.07 -25.07
C VAL A 202 -19.15 -18.96 -26.59
N GLU A 203 -20.31 -18.71 -27.20
CA GLU A 203 -20.45 -18.54 -28.64
C GLU A 203 -19.88 -17.19 -29.11
N PRO A 204 -19.19 -17.12 -30.27
CA PRO A 204 -18.51 -15.89 -30.72
C PRO A 204 -19.41 -14.65 -30.73
N GLY A 205 -20.62 -14.76 -31.27
CA GLY A 205 -21.57 -13.65 -31.32
C GLY A 205 -22.06 -13.18 -29.94
N GLU A 206 -22.22 -14.11 -29.00
CA GLU A 206 -22.60 -13.80 -27.62
C GLU A 206 -21.45 -13.13 -26.87
N LEU A 207 -20.22 -13.63 -27.02
CA LEU A 207 -19.02 -13.04 -26.44
C LEU A 207 -18.81 -11.59 -26.92
N VAL A 208 -18.89 -11.37 -28.24
CA VAL A 208 -18.75 -10.02 -28.82
C VAL A 208 -19.87 -9.09 -28.31
N SER A 209 -21.10 -9.59 -28.21
CA SER A 209 -22.22 -8.82 -27.65
C SER A 209 -22.00 -8.44 -26.18
N ASP A 210 -21.46 -9.35 -25.36
CA ASP A 210 -21.15 -9.09 -23.96
C ASP A 210 -20.04 -8.03 -23.85
N LEU A 211 -18.98 -8.12 -24.66
CA LEU A 211 -17.89 -7.14 -24.68
C LEU A 211 -18.38 -5.75 -25.07
N ARG A 212 -19.26 -5.63 -26.07
CA ARG A 212 -19.89 -4.34 -26.42
C ARG A 212 -20.67 -3.74 -25.27
N THR A 213 -21.43 -4.57 -24.56
CA THR A 213 -22.22 -4.13 -23.40
C THR A 213 -21.31 -3.63 -22.27
N ILE A 214 -20.24 -4.38 -21.97
CA ILE A 214 -19.23 -3.99 -20.98
C ILE A 214 -18.56 -2.67 -21.36
N ALA A 215 -18.17 -2.51 -22.63
CA ALA A 215 -17.54 -1.30 -23.15
C ALA A 215 -18.47 -0.07 -23.03
N ALA A 216 -19.75 -0.22 -23.38
CA ALA A 216 -20.75 0.84 -23.26
C ALA A 216 -20.91 1.28 -21.79
N ILE A 217 -21.03 0.33 -20.87
CA ILE A 217 -21.10 0.62 -19.42
C ILE A 217 -19.88 1.41 -18.94
N CYS A 218 -18.67 0.97 -19.31
CA CYS A 218 -17.44 1.65 -18.92
C CYS A 218 -17.34 3.07 -19.48
N ARG A 219 -17.93 3.34 -20.65
CA ARG A 219 -17.86 4.64 -21.33
C ARG A 219 -18.94 5.61 -20.84
N GLU A 220 -20.16 5.12 -20.67
CA GLU A 220 -21.37 5.95 -20.50
C GLU A 220 -21.92 5.91 -19.07
N GLY A 221 -21.60 4.86 -18.31
CA GLY A 221 -22.09 4.69 -16.95
C GLY A 221 -21.48 5.70 -15.97
N ILE A 222 -22.29 6.14 -15.01
CA ILE A 222 -21.84 6.96 -13.88
C ILE A 222 -21.49 6.03 -12.72
N PRO A 223 -20.31 6.17 -12.08
CA PRO A 223 -19.99 5.41 -10.88
C PRO A 223 -21.05 5.57 -9.79
N HIS A 224 -21.35 4.49 -9.07
CA HIS A 224 -22.28 4.54 -7.96
C HIS A 224 -21.72 5.45 -6.85
N GLN A 225 -22.54 6.31 -6.24
CA GLN A 225 -22.11 7.28 -5.22
C GLN A 225 -21.39 6.62 -4.04
N GLU A 226 -21.82 5.41 -3.65
CA GLU A 226 -21.14 4.67 -2.58
C GLU A 226 -19.75 4.15 -2.94
N LEU A 227 -19.46 4.00 -4.24
CA LEU A 227 -18.23 3.45 -4.80
C LEU A 227 -17.33 4.51 -5.46
N GLU A 228 -17.77 5.76 -5.58
CA GLU A 228 -17.02 6.87 -6.18
C GLU A 228 -15.63 7.09 -5.54
N PHE A 229 -15.46 6.72 -4.27
CA PHE A 229 -14.18 6.83 -3.57
C PHE A 229 -13.06 6.01 -4.24
N VAL A 230 -13.38 4.96 -5.01
CA VAL A 230 -12.43 4.15 -5.79
C VAL A 230 -11.73 4.99 -6.85
N ASP A 231 -12.35 6.08 -7.30
CA ASP A 231 -11.83 6.98 -8.34
C ASP A 231 -11.04 8.16 -7.79
N ARG A 232 -10.85 8.24 -6.46
CA ARG A 232 -10.06 9.31 -5.83
C ARG A 232 -8.57 9.17 -6.07
N ILE A 233 -8.09 7.94 -6.27
CA ILE A 233 -6.69 7.64 -6.55
C ILE A 233 -6.63 6.73 -7.77
N VAL A 234 -6.08 7.22 -8.87
CA VAL A 234 -6.13 6.54 -10.17
C VAL A 234 -4.74 6.41 -10.77
N PRO A 235 -4.44 5.33 -11.51
CA PRO A 235 -3.18 5.20 -12.24
C PRO A 235 -3.00 6.35 -13.24
N VAL A 236 -1.76 6.82 -13.37
CA VAL A 236 -1.37 7.89 -14.29
C VAL A 236 -1.19 7.30 -15.68
N GLY A 237 -2.06 7.69 -16.62
CA GLY A 237 -1.96 7.26 -18.02
C GLY A 237 -1.24 8.25 -18.95
N ASP A 238 -1.09 9.52 -18.55
CA ASP A 238 -0.47 10.56 -19.38
C ASP A 238 1.05 10.38 -19.49
N PRO A 239 1.62 10.13 -20.69
CA PRO A 239 3.05 9.90 -20.86
C PRO A 239 3.93 11.08 -20.43
N SER A 240 3.44 12.31 -20.58
CA SER A 240 4.22 13.51 -20.22
C SER A 240 4.37 13.67 -18.70
N THR A 241 3.29 13.38 -17.96
CA THR A 241 3.28 13.33 -16.50
C THR A 241 4.17 12.18 -16.02
N LEU A 242 4.06 10.98 -16.62
CA LEU A 242 4.92 9.84 -16.28
C LEU A 242 6.40 10.19 -16.44
N ALA A 243 6.82 10.75 -17.58
CA ALA A 243 8.21 11.15 -17.81
C ALA A 243 8.72 12.18 -16.79
N THR A 244 7.84 13.07 -16.31
CA THR A 244 8.16 14.04 -15.25
C THR A 244 8.35 13.36 -13.90
N LEU A 245 7.46 12.40 -13.56
CA LEU A 245 7.54 11.63 -12.32
C LEU A 245 8.77 10.72 -12.27
N GLU A 246 9.09 10.06 -13.38
CA GLU A 246 10.27 9.22 -13.51
C GLU A 246 11.55 10.01 -13.32
N ARG A 247 11.65 11.21 -13.91
CA ARG A 247 12.79 12.10 -13.70
C ARG A 247 12.91 12.56 -12.25
N ALA A 248 11.80 12.96 -11.64
CA ALA A 248 11.77 13.36 -10.23
C ALA A 248 12.18 12.21 -9.30
N MET A 249 11.81 10.97 -9.64
CA MET A 249 12.22 9.78 -8.92
C MET A 249 13.71 9.48 -9.11
N ASP A 250 14.23 9.56 -10.33
CA ASP A 250 15.65 9.35 -10.61
C ASP A 250 16.53 10.34 -9.84
N ASP A 251 16.17 11.63 -9.87
CA ASP A 251 16.87 12.67 -9.10
C ASP A 251 16.87 12.35 -7.59
N ARG A 252 15.72 11.89 -7.06
CA ARG A 252 15.60 11.52 -5.65
C ARG A 252 16.42 10.29 -5.29
N LEU A 253 16.46 9.26 -6.14
CA LEU A 253 17.28 8.07 -5.91
C LEU A 253 18.77 8.44 -5.77
N GLY A 254 19.21 9.51 -6.44
CA GLY A 254 20.56 10.06 -6.32
C GLY A 254 20.89 10.73 -4.98
N MET A 255 19.89 11.12 -4.18
CA MET A 255 20.10 11.86 -2.92
C MET A 255 20.31 10.94 -1.70
N ARG A 256 21.11 11.39 -0.73
CA ARG A 256 21.26 10.72 0.58
C ARG A 256 20.23 11.26 1.58
N GLY A 257 19.53 10.36 2.27
CA GLY A 257 18.74 10.69 3.46
C GLY A 257 17.29 11.16 3.23
N ASP A 258 16.71 10.92 2.05
CA ASP A 258 15.31 11.28 1.81
C ASP A 258 14.35 10.19 2.30
N ALA A 259 13.61 10.46 3.36
CA ALA A 259 12.74 9.50 4.05
C ALA A 259 11.37 9.28 3.38
N ARG A 260 11.33 9.39 2.04
CA ARG A 260 10.12 9.34 1.21
C ARG A 260 10.05 8.10 0.31
N ILE A 261 10.91 7.12 0.56
CA ILE A 261 10.89 5.79 -0.08
C ILE A 261 10.71 4.76 1.02
N ALA A 262 9.67 3.94 0.91
CA ALA A 262 9.38 2.84 1.83
C ALA A 262 9.40 1.50 1.09
N VAL A 263 9.53 0.41 1.84
CA VAL A 263 9.41 -0.96 1.33
C VAL A 263 7.94 -1.33 1.27
N SER A 264 7.49 -1.91 0.16
CA SER A 264 6.14 -2.42 -0.03
C SER A 264 6.21 -3.79 -0.69
N VAL A 265 5.74 -4.84 -0.01
CA VAL A 265 5.63 -6.17 -0.63
C VAL A 265 4.52 -6.12 -1.70
N PRO A 266 4.79 -6.58 -2.94
CA PRO A 266 3.76 -6.71 -3.97
C PRO A 266 2.62 -7.65 -3.54
N VAL A 267 1.37 -7.28 -3.81
CA VAL A 267 0.19 -8.03 -3.35
C VAL A 267 0.18 -9.49 -3.79
N ASP A 268 0.57 -9.76 -5.04
CA ASP A 268 0.57 -11.11 -5.62
C ASP A 268 1.66 -12.02 -5.03
N LEU A 269 2.59 -11.47 -4.23
CA LEU A 269 3.65 -12.23 -3.57
C LEU A 269 3.34 -12.54 -2.11
N HIS A 270 2.19 -12.17 -1.55
CA HIS A 270 1.94 -12.30 -0.11
C HIS A 270 2.18 -13.72 0.44
N GLU A 271 1.63 -14.74 -0.23
CA GLU A 271 1.83 -16.15 0.14
C GLU A 271 3.29 -16.58 -0.05
N VAL A 272 3.87 -16.23 -1.20
CA VAL A 272 5.24 -16.59 -1.56
C VAL A 272 6.27 -15.96 -0.62
N TYR A 273 6.02 -14.73 -0.17
CA TYR A 273 6.88 -14.01 0.75
C TYR A 273 6.88 -14.62 2.15
N ALA A 274 5.73 -15.09 2.63
CA ALA A 274 5.63 -15.81 3.91
C ALA A 274 6.39 -17.15 3.90
N GLU A 275 6.55 -17.73 2.70
CA GLU A 275 7.24 -18.99 2.48
C GLU A 275 8.74 -18.86 2.20
N ALA A 276 9.20 -17.65 1.85
CA ALA A 276 10.58 -17.39 1.49
C ALA A 276 11.47 -17.38 2.74
N THR A 277 12.67 -17.96 2.61
CA THR A 277 13.68 -17.94 3.69
C THR A 277 14.87 -17.04 3.34
N VAL A 278 14.95 -16.58 2.10
CA VAL A 278 16.03 -15.71 1.61
C VAL A 278 15.49 -14.81 0.49
N CYS A 279 15.96 -13.57 0.50
CA CYS A 279 15.76 -12.58 -0.54
C CYS A 279 17.09 -12.34 -1.28
N LEU A 280 17.11 -12.62 -2.59
CA LEU A 280 18.27 -12.36 -3.44
C LEU A 280 17.96 -11.13 -4.30
N THR A 281 18.72 -10.05 -4.11
CA THR A 281 18.52 -8.79 -4.84
C THR A 281 19.69 -8.55 -5.78
N ARG A 282 19.44 -8.41 -7.08
CA ARG A 282 20.46 -8.08 -8.08
C ARG A 282 20.07 -6.78 -8.79
N ILE A 283 20.88 -5.75 -8.66
CA ILE A 283 20.67 -4.46 -9.34
C ILE A 283 22.03 -4.05 -9.87
N ASN A 284 22.11 -3.78 -11.18
CA ASN A 284 23.32 -3.35 -11.91
C ASN A 284 24.62 -4.05 -11.48
N SER A 285 24.54 -5.33 -11.08
CA SER A 285 25.63 -6.16 -10.55
C SER A 285 25.62 -7.55 -11.15
N ASP A 286 26.79 -8.18 -11.23
CA ASP A 286 26.92 -9.58 -11.67
C ASP A 286 26.36 -10.54 -10.59
N ASP A 287 26.68 -10.27 -9.33
CA ASP A 287 26.23 -11.06 -8.18
C ASP A 287 24.98 -10.47 -7.50
N ALA A 288 24.12 -11.35 -6.99
CA ALA A 288 22.98 -10.96 -6.16
C ALA A 288 23.40 -10.81 -4.69
N ARG A 289 22.91 -9.78 -4.00
CA ARG A 289 23.02 -9.68 -2.53
C ARG A 289 22.02 -10.61 -1.88
N HIS A 290 22.50 -11.38 -0.90
CA HIS A 290 21.68 -12.30 -0.13
C HIS A 290 21.36 -11.67 1.23
N ALA A 291 20.09 -11.67 1.59
CA ALA A 291 19.63 -11.25 2.90
C ALA A 291 18.43 -12.11 3.33
N ASP A 292 18.19 -12.19 4.64
CA ASP A 292 17.01 -12.89 5.17
C ASP A 292 15.70 -12.18 4.80
N ASP A 293 15.77 -10.87 4.57
CA ASP A 293 14.64 -10.02 4.17
C ASP A 293 15.08 -8.96 3.13
N PHE A 294 14.12 -8.23 2.57
CA PHE A 294 14.34 -7.17 1.59
C PHE A 294 15.17 -6.02 2.18
N ASP A 295 16.34 -5.77 1.58
CA ASP A 295 17.29 -4.75 2.04
C ASP A 295 17.12 -3.45 1.25
N LEU A 296 16.27 -2.55 1.74
CA LEU A 296 16.07 -1.22 1.15
C LEU A 296 17.38 -0.42 1.07
N GLY A 297 18.25 -0.56 2.08
CA GLY A 297 19.52 0.16 2.13
C GLY A 297 20.41 -0.20 0.93
N TYR A 298 20.52 -1.50 0.64
CA TYR A 298 21.22 -1.99 -0.53
C TYR A 298 20.58 -1.51 -1.84
N VAL A 299 19.26 -1.60 -1.98
CA VAL A 299 18.56 -1.15 -3.20
C VAL A 299 18.84 0.33 -3.49
N LEU A 300 18.75 1.18 -2.47
CA LEU A 300 19.04 2.61 -2.60
C LEU A 300 20.53 2.88 -2.88
N GLU A 301 21.44 2.09 -2.33
CA GLU A 301 22.87 2.18 -2.64
C GLU A 301 23.15 1.82 -4.10
N ARG A 302 22.60 0.71 -4.59
CA ARG A 302 22.76 0.28 -5.99
C ARG A 302 22.15 1.26 -6.99
N ALA A 303 20.98 1.82 -6.65
CA ALA A 303 20.36 2.87 -7.46
C ALA A 303 21.26 4.12 -7.57
N ARG A 304 21.97 4.50 -6.50
CA ARG A 304 22.90 5.65 -6.52
C ARG A 304 24.16 5.42 -7.34
N LEU A 305 24.59 4.16 -7.49
CA LEU A 305 25.73 3.80 -8.33
C LEU A 305 25.41 3.95 -9.83
N ALA A 306 24.14 3.89 -10.20
CA ALA A 306 23.73 4.16 -11.58
C ALA A 306 23.85 5.67 -11.90
N PRO A 307 24.24 6.03 -13.14
CA PRO A 307 24.25 7.42 -13.61
C PRO A 307 22.87 8.08 -13.49
N ALA A 308 22.84 9.42 -13.44
CA ALA A 308 21.59 10.17 -13.53
C ALA A 308 20.84 9.82 -14.83
N GLY A 309 19.54 9.59 -14.73
CA GLY A 309 18.68 9.11 -15.80
C GLY A 309 18.64 7.59 -15.99
N GLN A 310 19.53 6.83 -15.32
CA GLN A 310 19.61 5.36 -15.41
C GLN A 310 19.26 4.67 -14.09
N ARG A 311 18.92 5.40 -13.04
CA ARG A 311 18.66 4.82 -11.71
C ARG A 311 17.34 4.08 -11.69
N LEU A 312 16.30 4.67 -12.29
CA LEU A 312 14.99 4.03 -12.39
C LEU A 312 14.99 2.82 -13.34
N PRO A 313 15.56 2.90 -14.57
CA PRO A 313 15.79 1.72 -15.41
C PRO A 313 16.53 0.59 -14.69
N ALA A 314 17.61 0.91 -13.97
CA ALA A 314 18.36 -0.10 -13.21
C ALA A 314 17.52 -0.83 -12.15
N LEU A 315 16.53 -0.17 -11.55
CA LEU A 315 15.59 -0.81 -10.61
C LEU A 315 14.50 -1.64 -11.30
N ARG A 316 14.09 -1.27 -12.52
CA ARG A 316 13.13 -2.06 -13.33
C ARG A 316 13.77 -3.33 -13.87
N GLU A 317 15.03 -3.24 -14.29
CA GLU A 317 15.81 -4.39 -14.76
C GLU A 317 16.37 -5.23 -13.61
N GLY A 318 16.60 -4.58 -12.47
CA GLY A 318 17.04 -5.23 -11.25
C GLY A 318 15.98 -6.18 -10.72
N THR A 319 16.41 -7.31 -10.15
CA THR A 319 15.53 -8.37 -9.70
C THR A 319 15.56 -8.56 -8.20
N VAL A 320 14.39 -8.92 -7.66
CA VAL A 320 14.18 -9.42 -6.31
C VAL A 320 13.65 -10.84 -6.43
N THR A 321 14.47 -11.80 -6.00
CA THR A 321 14.15 -13.22 -6.03
C THR A 321 13.86 -13.71 -4.63
N LEU A 322 12.65 -14.19 -4.42
CA LEU A 322 12.24 -14.90 -3.22
C LEU A 322 12.54 -16.38 -3.41
N ALA A 323 13.30 -16.97 -2.48
CA ALA A 323 13.69 -18.36 -2.58
C ALA A 323 13.63 -19.10 -1.23
N ARG A 324 13.65 -20.43 -1.33
CA ARG A 324 13.81 -21.34 -0.19
C ARG A 324 15.16 -22.04 -0.25
N ASP A 325 15.59 -22.42 0.94
CA ASP A 325 16.70 -23.33 1.24
C ASP A 325 18.09 -22.76 0.90
N ARG A 326 19.00 -22.87 1.87
CA ARG A 326 20.40 -22.42 1.79
C ARG A 326 21.37 -23.61 1.71
N ARG A 327 20.87 -24.85 1.77
CA ARG A 327 21.70 -26.06 2.00
C ARG A 327 22.10 -26.80 0.73
N SER A 328 21.32 -26.68 -0.33
CA SER A 328 21.70 -27.16 -1.66
C SER A 328 22.48 -26.05 -2.37
N LYS A 329 23.49 -26.37 -3.18
CA LYS A 329 24.26 -25.38 -3.96
C LYS A 329 23.41 -24.54 -4.95
N ALA A 330 22.10 -24.82 -5.05
CA ALA A 330 21.12 -24.05 -5.79
C ALA A 330 19.93 -23.66 -4.89
N PHE A 331 19.49 -22.40 -5.01
CA PHE A 331 18.27 -21.89 -4.36
C PHE A 331 17.03 -22.39 -5.11
N HIS A 332 15.97 -22.74 -4.38
CA HIS A 332 14.68 -22.99 -5.01
C HIS A 332 13.91 -21.68 -5.14
N THR A 333 13.95 -21.09 -6.32
CA THR A 333 13.24 -19.85 -6.65
C THR A 333 11.72 -20.05 -6.55
N LEU A 334 11.08 -19.26 -5.69
CA LEU A 334 9.63 -19.22 -5.58
C LEU A 334 9.02 -18.16 -6.49
N ALA A 335 9.62 -16.96 -6.52
CA ALA A 335 9.20 -15.86 -7.36
C ALA A 335 10.38 -14.95 -7.71
N VAL A 336 10.30 -14.32 -8.87
CA VAL A 336 11.20 -13.26 -9.31
C VAL A 336 10.36 -12.08 -9.72
N THR A 337 10.71 -10.89 -9.24
CA THR A 337 10.05 -9.62 -9.57
C THR A 337 11.10 -8.53 -9.80
N ASP A 338 10.70 -7.42 -10.39
CA ASP A 338 11.56 -6.25 -10.49
C ASP A 338 11.74 -5.57 -9.12
N ALA A 339 12.89 -4.93 -8.89
CA ALA A 339 13.18 -4.27 -7.62
C ALA A 339 12.34 -3.02 -7.40
N LEU A 340 11.84 -2.38 -8.47
CA LEU A 340 10.99 -1.19 -8.37
C LEU A 340 9.63 -1.51 -7.72
N SER A 341 9.06 -2.70 -7.99
CA SER A 341 7.78 -3.15 -7.43
C SER A 341 7.76 -3.23 -5.91
N TRP A 342 8.93 -3.30 -5.29
CA TRP A 342 9.11 -3.34 -3.84
C TRP A 342 9.18 -1.97 -3.17
N LEU A 343 9.10 -0.89 -3.96
CA LEU A 343 9.19 0.47 -3.46
C LEU A 343 7.84 1.17 -3.45
N GLU A 344 7.58 1.90 -2.37
CA GLU A 344 6.50 2.89 -2.27
C GLU A 344 7.13 4.28 -2.20
N VAL A 345 6.75 5.17 -3.12
CA VAL A 345 7.34 6.51 -3.22
C VAL A 345 6.26 7.58 -3.37
N GLU A 346 6.43 8.71 -2.69
CA GLU A 346 5.56 9.88 -2.86
C GLU A 346 6.23 10.97 -3.68
N VAL A 347 5.58 11.49 -4.72
CA VAL A 347 6.05 12.66 -5.47
C VAL A 347 4.98 13.74 -5.50
N SER A 348 5.39 14.98 -5.24
CA SER A 348 4.53 16.16 -5.32
C SER A 348 5.00 17.04 -6.47
N LEU A 349 4.11 17.33 -7.43
CA LEU A 349 4.34 18.30 -8.50
C LEU A 349 3.34 19.45 -8.33
N GLY A 350 3.78 20.52 -7.63
CA GLY A 350 2.90 21.61 -7.22
C GLY A 350 1.75 21.12 -6.33
N PRO A 351 0.47 21.35 -6.70
CA PRO A 351 -0.68 20.89 -5.92
C PRO A 351 -1.02 19.40 -6.15
N ARG A 352 -0.48 18.78 -7.21
CA ARG A 352 -0.76 17.38 -7.54
C ARG A 352 0.04 16.45 -6.63
N ARG A 353 -0.52 15.29 -6.30
CA ARG A 353 0.07 14.28 -5.42
C ARG A 353 0.08 12.95 -6.13
N PHE A 354 1.27 12.35 -6.20
CA PHE A 354 1.51 11.11 -6.91
C PHE A 354 2.18 10.07 -6.01
N PHE A 355 1.89 8.81 -6.30
CA PHE A 355 2.37 7.68 -5.54
C PHE A 355 2.86 6.61 -6.49
N LEU A 356 4.08 6.12 -6.28
CA LEU A 356 4.55 4.89 -6.89
C LEU A 356 4.17 3.73 -5.99
N LEU A 357 3.54 2.71 -6.54
CA LEU A 357 3.16 1.49 -5.85
C LEU A 357 3.23 0.32 -6.82
N GLU A 358 3.99 -0.73 -6.47
CA GLU A 358 4.13 -1.93 -7.31
C GLU A 358 4.61 -1.60 -8.74
N GLY A 359 5.54 -0.65 -8.86
CA GLY A 359 6.09 -0.23 -10.15
C GLY A 359 5.24 0.77 -10.94
N GLU A 360 4.05 1.10 -10.44
CA GLU A 360 3.05 1.90 -11.15
C GLU A 360 2.79 3.25 -10.46
N TRP A 361 2.58 4.30 -11.25
CA TRP A 361 2.25 5.64 -10.74
C TRP A 361 0.75 5.83 -10.60
N TYR A 362 0.33 6.40 -9.48
CA TYR A 362 -1.03 6.82 -9.18
C TYR A 362 -1.07 8.30 -8.86
N GLU A 363 -2.17 8.96 -9.19
CA GLU A 363 -2.46 10.34 -8.84
C GLU A 363 -3.67 10.40 -7.90
N ALA A 364 -3.55 11.15 -6.80
CA ALA A 364 -4.72 11.55 -6.02
C ALA A 364 -5.41 12.75 -6.67
N GLY A 365 -6.72 12.66 -6.84
CA GLY A 365 -7.54 13.73 -7.44
C GLY A 365 -7.44 15.04 -6.65
N ALA A 366 -7.42 16.16 -7.37
CA ALA A 366 -7.21 17.49 -6.77
C ALA A 366 -8.24 17.85 -5.69
N ALA A 367 -9.51 17.50 -5.89
CA ALA A 367 -10.57 17.71 -4.89
C ALA A 367 -10.27 16.93 -3.60
N TYR A 368 -9.87 15.66 -3.75
CA TYR A 368 -9.53 14.80 -2.63
C TYR A 368 -8.29 15.30 -1.85
N VAL A 369 -7.25 15.75 -2.56
CA VAL A 369 -6.08 16.39 -1.94
C VAL A 369 -6.49 17.66 -1.19
N GLY A 370 -7.38 18.48 -1.77
CA GLY A 370 -7.92 19.69 -1.16
C GLY A 370 -8.68 19.41 0.14
N GLU A 371 -9.54 18.39 0.14
CA GLU A 371 -10.28 17.93 1.34
C GLU A 371 -9.32 17.51 2.46
N CYS A 372 -8.31 16.69 2.14
CA CYS A 372 -7.29 16.25 3.11
C CYS A 372 -6.50 17.44 3.66
N ARG A 373 -6.10 18.39 2.80
CA ARG A 373 -5.36 19.58 3.23
C ARG A 373 -6.19 20.47 4.16
N ALA A 374 -7.48 20.67 3.84
CA ALA A 374 -8.38 21.44 4.69
C ALA A 374 -8.57 20.78 6.06
N ALA A 375 -8.77 19.46 6.08
CA ALA A 375 -8.86 18.69 7.32
C ALA A 375 -7.58 18.82 8.15
N VAL A 376 -6.39 18.65 7.56
CA VAL A 376 -5.11 18.81 8.26
C VAL A 376 -4.92 20.23 8.80
N THR A 377 -5.33 21.25 8.03
CA THR A 377 -5.23 22.65 8.45
C THR A 377 -6.07 22.90 9.71
N ALA A 378 -7.27 22.32 9.79
CA ALA A 378 -8.13 22.44 10.97
C ALA A 378 -7.55 21.76 12.23
N LEU A 379 -6.62 20.81 12.06
CA LEU A 379 -5.95 20.11 13.18
C LEU A 379 -4.73 20.87 13.71
N LEU A 380 -4.27 21.92 13.02
CA LEU A 380 -3.08 22.70 13.36
C LEU A 380 -3.49 24.11 13.84
N PRO A 381 -4.01 24.27 15.07
CA PRO A 381 -4.40 25.57 15.58
C PRO A 381 -3.20 26.52 15.68
N SER A 382 -3.43 27.79 15.37
CA SER A 382 -2.44 28.87 15.51
C SER A 382 -3.04 29.99 16.38
N PRO A 383 -2.55 30.20 17.62
CA PRO A 383 -1.48 29.45 18.28
C PRO A 383 -1.92 28.02 18.69
N PRO A 384 -0.95 27.09 18.88
CA PRO A 384 -1.24 25.77 19.45
C PRO A 384 -1.91 25.88 20.82
N SER A 385 -2.74 24.91 21.18
CA SER A 385 -3.43 24.91 22.47
C SER A 385 -2.51 24.63 23.66
N ILE A 386 -1.38 23.96 23.40
CA ILE A 386 -0.34 23.63 24.37
C ILE A 386 1.03 24.02 23.81
N THR A 387 1.93 24.41 24.70
CA THR A 387 3.34 24.67 24.36
C THR A 387 4.20 23.60 25.00
N LEU A 388 4.94 22.83 24.20
CA LEU A 388 5.90 21.84 24.68
C LEU A 388 7.33 22.41 24.71
N PRO A 389 8.20 21.99 25.65
CA PRO A 389 9.61 22.34 25.65
C PRO A 389 10.31 21.95 24.34
N VAL A 390 11.39 22.67 24.00
CA VAL A 390 12.24 22.31 22.86
C VAL A 390 12.80 20.91 23.03
N TRP A 391 12.88 20.15 21.94
CA TRP A 391 13.48 18.82 21.93
C TRP A 391 14.94 18.92 21.50
N HIS A 392 15.85 18.57 22.39
CA HIS A 392 17.28 18.76 22.14
C HIS A 392 17.84 17.75 21.12
N ASN A 393 18.82 18.20 20.35
CA ASN A 393 19.56 17.34 19.43
C ASN A 393 20.29 16.22 20.22
N GLY A 394 20.19 14.98 19.75
CA GLY A 394 20.73 13.79 20.43
C GLY A 394 19.93 13.31 21.66
N GLU A 395 18.89 14.01 22.09
CA GLU A 395 17.98 13.56 23.16
C GLU A 395 17.04 12.47 22.62
N SER A 396 16.97 11.33 23.31
CA SER A 396 16.04 10.25 22.95
C SER A 396 14.59 10.64 23.27
N GLU A 397 13.62 9.98 22.62
CA GLU A 397 12.17 10.17 22.85
C GLU A 397 11.81 10.00 24.34
N ASN A 398 12.30 8.92 24.96
CA ASN A 398 12.15 8.69 26.39
C ASN A 398 12.79 9.76 27.28
N ALA A 399 13.99 10.24 26.95
CA ALA A 399 14.61 11.31 27.75
C ALA A 399 13.80 12.61 27.66
N TYR A 400 13.31 12.95 26.47
CA TYR A 400 12.46 14.11 26.25
C TYR A 400 11.15 14.01 27.04
N ASN A 401 10.42 12.89 26.92
CA ASN A 401 9.12 12.72 27.58
C ASN A 401 9.22 12.79 29.11
N ASN A 402 10.24 12.14 29.71
CA ASN A 402 10.47 12.25 31.16
C ASN A 402 10.74 13.70 31.58
N ARG A 403 11.59 14.42 30.84
CA ARG A 403 11.89 15.82 31.13
C ARG A 403 10.65 16.73 31.02
N VAL A 404 9.82 16.54 30.00
CA VAL A 404 8.56 17.30 29.87
C VAL A 404 7.65 17.07 31.07
N ALA A 405 7.52 15.82 31.54
CA ALA A 405 6.72 15.50 32.73
C ALA A 405 7.29 16.10 34.03
N ASP A 406 8.62 16.10 34.18
CA ASP A 406 9.29 16.69 35.35
C ASP A 406 9.17 18.23 35.39
N GLU A 407 9.24 18.89 34.23
CA GLU A 407 9.11 20.35 34.11
C GLU A 407 7.66 20.85 34.25
N ARG A 408 6.66 19.98 34.07
CA ARG A 408 5.24 20.36 33.98
C ARG A 408 4.41 19.77 35.11
N PRO A 409 3.95 20.59 36.09
CA PRO A 409 3.12 20.11 37.18
C PRO A 409 1.87 19.36 36.69
N GLY A 410 1.66 18.15 37.21
CA GLY A 410 0.49 17.32 36.93
C GLY A 410 0.54 16.51 35.63
N TRP A 411 1.58 16.66 34.83
CA TRP A 411 1.83 15.82 33.66
C TRP A 411 2.44 14.49 34.11
N LEU A 412 2.10 13.41 33.41
CA LEU A 412 2.66 12.08 33.70
C LEU A 412 3.32 11.52 32.46
N CYS A 413 4.58 11.11 32.61
CA CYS A 413 5.29 10.31 31.60
C CYS A 413 4.78 8.88 31.62
N LEU A 414 4.28 8.43 30.48
CA LEU A 414 3.75 7.09 30.25
C LEU A 414 4.47 6.35 29.12
N ASP A 415 5.43 7.00 28.45
CA ASP A 415 6.36 6.49 27.42
C ASP A 415 7.04 5.21 27.90
N THR A 416 6.40 4.09 27.61
CA THR A 416 6.81 2.71 27.89
C THR A 416 5.68 1.81 27.35
N LYS A 417 6.02 0.60 26.90
CA LYS A 417 5.04 -0.41 26.48
C LYS A 417 4.39 -1.03 27.71
N ASN A 418 3.05 -0.99 27.85
CA ASN A 418 2.47 -1.17 29.19
C ASN A 418 1.11 -1.83 29.33
N VAL A 419 0.39 -2.10 28.25
CA VAL A 419 -0.91 -2.79 28.36
C VAL A 419 -0.93 -4.01 27.46
N THR A 420 -1.17 -5.19 28.04
CA THR A 420 -1.34 -6.43 27.30
C THR A 420 -2.50 -6.29 26.32
N ASN A 421 -2.24 -6.49 25.03
CA ASN A 421 -3.28 -6.53 24.02
C ASN A 421 -4.12 -7.80 24.23
N PRO A 422 -5.42 -7.70 24.56
CA PRO A 422 -6.26 -8.88 24.78
C PRO A 422 -6.45 -9.72 23.51
N LEU A 423 -6.25 -9.14 22.32
CA LEU A 423 -6.34 -9.82 21.02
C LEU A 423 -5.03 -10.51 20.60
N ARG A 424 -3.88 -10.10 21.16
CA ARG A 424 -2.56 -10.69 20.93
C ARG A 424 -1.73 -10.64 22.22
N ARG A 425 -1.76 -11.71 23.03
CA ARG A 425 -1.18 -11.75 24.39
C ARG A 425 0.32 -11.44 24.46
N THR A 426 1.06 -11.55 23.36
CA THR A 426 2.49 -11.20 23.26
C THR A 426 2.76 -9.73 22.94
N ASP A 427 1.73 -8.98 22.53
CA ASP A 427 1.87 -7.58 22.12
C ASP A 427 1.51 -6.66 23.29
N GLN A 428 2.44 -5.77 23.65
CA GLN A 428 2.17 -4.67 24.56
C GLN A 428 1.87 -3.41 23.76
N VAL A 429 0.78 -2.73 24.11
CA VAL A 429 0.38 -1.48 23.47
C VAL A 429 0.72 -0.31 24.39
N GLU A 430 1.20 0.76 23.76
CA GLU A 430 1.45 2.04 24.38
C GLU A 430 0.30 3.00 24.05
N ILE A 431 -0.38 3.46 25.10
CA ILE A 431 -1.60 4.28 24.99
C ILE A 431 -1.25 5.73 24.67
N CYS A 432 -0.26 6.29 25.35
CA CYS A 432 0.26 7.63 25.10
C CYS A 432 1.62 7.81 25.77
N ASP A 433 2.36 8.83 25.34
CA ASP A 433 3.67 9.16 25.88
C ASP A 433 3.57 10.07 27.10
N LEU A 434 2.64 11.04 27.04
CA LEU A 434 2.34 11.95 28.15
C LEU A 434 0.84 12.02 28.39
N LEU A 435 0.45 12.17 29.66
CA LEU A 435 -0.94 12.41 30.07
C LEU A 435 -1.04 13.77 30.78
N MET A 436 -1.76 14.71 30.16
CA MET A 436 -2.00 16.06 30.69
C MET A 436 -2.98 16.06 31.86
N PRO A 437 -3.02 17.07 32.74
CA PRO A 437 -3.92 17.13 33.89
C PRO A 437 -5.43 17.04 33.57
N ASP A 438 -5.84 17.43 32.36
CA ASP A 438 -7.22 17.38 31.86
C ASP A 438 -7.57 16.05 31.15
N ASP A 439 -6.76 15.02 31.39
CA ASP A 439 -6.85 13.69 30.78
C ASP A 439 -6.61 13.65 29.25
N THR A 440 -6.09 14.73 28.65
CA THR A 440 -5.64 14.71 27.25
C THR A 440 -4.46 13.76 27.08
N LEU A 441 -4.59 12.84 26.10
CA LEU A 441 -3.50 11.95 25.69
C LEU A 441 -2.56 12.69 24.74
N VAL A 442 -1.27 12.69 25.01
CA VAL A 442 -0.27 13.29 24.12
C VAL A 442 0.65 12.19 23.62
N LEU A 443 0.74 12.07 22.29
CA LEU A 443 1.69 11.18 21.64
C LEU A 443 2.78 12.01 20.96
N VAL A 444 4.02 11.69 21.25
CA VAL A 444 5.22 12.43 20.89
C VAL A 444 6.04 11.60 19.91
N LYS A 445 6.40 12.17 18.76
CA LYS A 445 7.27 11.47 17.81
C LYS A 445 8.29 12.38 17.16
N ARG A 446 9.54 11.91 17.12
CA ARG A 446 10.56 12.42 16.20
C ARG A 446 10.40 11.74 14.85
N ALA A 447 9.99 12.51 13.84
CA ALA A 447 9.68 11.99 12.53
C ALA A 447 10.75 12.34 11.51
N GLY A 448 11.39 11.31 10.97
CA GLY A 448 12.30 11.43 9.83
C GLY A 448 11.58 11.38 8.49
N GLY A 449 10.41 10.72 8.40
CA GLY A 449 9.68 10.44 7.17
C GLY A 449 8.23 9.98 7.37
N SER A 450 7.54 9.66 6.26
CA SER A 450 6.11 9.34 6.25
C SER A 450 5.73 8.09 7.06
N GLY A 451 6.59 7.07 7.09
CA GLY A 451 6.36 5.84 7.86
C GLY A 451 6.29 6.09 9.37
N SER A 452 7.21 6.91 9.91
CA SER A 452 7.22 7.26 11.35
C SER A 452 5.96 8.02 11.79
N LEU A 453 5.46 8.92 10.95
CA LEU A 453 4.20 9.64 11.21
C LEU A 453 2.98 8.72 11.07
N SER A 454 2.95 7.87 10.05
CA SER A 454 1.84 6.91 9.87
C SER A 454 1.73 5.94 11.04
N HIS A 455 2.86 5.54 11.62
CA HIS A 455 2.89 4.74 12.85
C HIS A 455 2.30 5.51 14.04
N LEU A 456 2.72 6.77 14.27
CA LEU A 456 2.16 7.63 15.32
C LEU A 456 0.64 7.75 15.21
N PHE A 457 0.13 7.99 14.00
CA PHE A 457 -1.31 8.15 13.77
C PHE A 457 -2.09 6.85 13.99
N SER A 458 -1.50 5.71 13.60
CA SER A 458 -2.07 4.40 13.88
C SER A 458 -2.09 4.09 15.37
N GLN A 459 -1.02 4.47 16.10
CA GLN A 459 -0.93 4.29 17.55
C GLN A 459 -2.02 5.07 18.28
N ALA A 460 -2.23 6.34 17.92
CA ALA A 460 -3.31 7.15 18.47
C ALA A 460 -4.69 6.51 18.25
N ARG A 461 -4.95 6.00 17.04
CA ARG A 461 -6.21 5.31 16.72
C ARG A 461 -6.42 4.07 17.59
N VAL A 462 -5.41 3.19 17.63
CA VAL A 462 -5.46 1.92 18.37
C VAL A 462 -5.58 2.19 19.87
N ALA A 463 -4.90 3.20 20.41
CA ALA A 463 -4.99 3.57 21.82
C ALA A 463 -6.43 3.94 22.23
N VAL A 464 -7.10 4.77 21.43
CA VAL A 464 -8.50 5.16 21.67
C VAL A 464 -9.43 3.97 21.53
N GLU A 465 -9.27 3.17 20.46
CA GLU A 465 -10.09 1.96 20.23
C GLU A 465 -10.00 1.00 21.42
N LEU A 466 -8.78 0.69 21.90
CA LEU A 466 -8.59 -0.20 23.02
C LEU A 466 -9.16 0.35 24.33
N LEU A 467 -9.01 1.66 24.59
CA LEU A 467 -9.61 2.30 25.77
C LEU A 467 -11.14 2.27 25.70
N GLN A 468 -11.77 2.41 24.54
CA GLN A 468 -13.23 2.37 24.41
C GLN A 468 -13.78 0.94 24.44
N GLU A 469 -13.09 -0.02 23.83
CA GLU A 469 -13.62 -1.36 23.59
C GLU A 469 -13.20 -2.39 24.64
N SER A 470 -12.08 -2.19 25.37
CA SER A 470 -11.56 -3.17 26.33
C SER A 470 -11.56 -2.66 27.77
N ALA A 471 -12.43 -3.26 28.59
CA ALA A 471 -12.46 -3.01 30.04
C ALA A 471 -11.13 -3.34 30.72
N GLN A 472 -10.46 -4.41 30.30
CA GLN A 472 -9.15 -4.80 30.84
C GLN A 472 -8.08 -3.75 30.53
N VAL A 473 -8.09 -3.18 29.32
CA VAL A 473 -7.14 -2.13 28.95
C VAL A 473 -7.37 -0.88 29.79
N ARG A 474 -8.64 -0.48 29.99
CA ARG A 474 -8.99 0.64 30.88
C ARG A 474 -8.52 0.41 32.31
N GLU A 475 -8.79 -0.76 32.87
CA GLU A 475 -8.37 -1.09 34.24
C GLU A 475 -6.85 -1.02 34.40
N ASN A 476 -6.11 -1.63 33.47
CA ASN A 476 -4.65 -1.60 33.48
C ASN A 476 -4.10 -0.17 33.33
N PHE A 477 -4.68 0.61 32.43
CA PHE A 477 -4.27 2.00 32.21
C PHE A 477 -4.55 2.89 33.43
N THR A 478 -5.75 2.83 33.98
CA THR A 478 -6.14 3.61 35.17
C THR A 478 -5.32 3.23 36.40
N ALA A 479 -5.07 1.93 36.62
CA ALA A 479 -4.19 1.46 37.69
C ALA A 479 -2.75 1.96 37.52
N LYS A 480 -2.24 2.00 36.28
CA LYS A 480 -0.91 2.54 35.97
C LYS A 480 -0.82 4.03 36.29
N VAL A 481 -1.83 4.81 35.90
CA VAL A 481 -1.89 6.25 36.18
C VAL A 481 -1.92 6.51 37.69
N ALA A 482 -2.70 5.75 38.45
CA ALA A 482 -2.71 5.82 39.91
C ALA A 482 -1.35 5.48 40.52
N ARG A 483 -0.68 4.43 40.03
CA ARG A 483 0.65 4.01 40.51
C ARG A 483 1.72 5.07 40.24
N LEU A 484 1.82 5.56 39.01
CA LEU A 484 2.88 6.52 38.61
C LEU A 484 2.67 7.90 39.21
N SER A 485 1.42 8.29 39.52
CA SER A 485 1.13 9.53 40.24
C SER A 485 1.29 9.41 41.76
N GLY A 486 1.67 8.24 42.30
CA GLY A 486 1.71 8.00 43.74
C GLY A 486 0.33 8.12 44.41
N GLY A 487 -0.74 7.77 43.69
CA GLY A 487 -2.13 7.87 44.14
C GLY A 487 -2.74 9.27 44.01
N LYS A 488 -1.98 10.29 43.57
CA LYS A 488 -2.48 11.67 43.43
C LYS A 488 -3.49 11.83 42.30
N ARG A 489 -3.48 10.93 41.31
CA ARG A 489 -4.36 10.96 40.15
C ARG A 489 -5.09 9.64 39.98
N VAL A 490 -6.42 9.68 40.00
CA VAL A 490 -7.28 8.51 39.84
C VAL A 490 -8.23 8.79 38.69
N LEU A 491 -8.07 8.03 37.61
CA LEU A 491 -8.99 8.07 36.46
C LEU A 491 -10.25 7.23 36.75
N PRO A 492 -11.40 7.59 36.17
CA PRO A 492 -12.62 6.80 36.30
C PRO A 492 -12.46 5.41 35.65
N LYS A 493 -13.15 4.39 36.18
CA LYS A 493 -13.01 2.99 35.69
C LYS A 493 -13.45 2.82 34.23
N ASP A 494 -14.37 3.65 33.77
CA ASP A 494 -14.89 3.76 32.41
C ASP A 494 -14.18 4.85 31.60
N PHE A 495 -12.95 5.22 31.99
CA PHE A 495 -12.17 6.25 31.31
C PHE A 495 -12.14 6.07 29.78
N THR A 496 -12.55 7.13 29.09
CA THR A 496 -12.40 7.29 27.66
C THR A 496 -11.82 8.67 27.38
N PRO A 497 -10.81 8.79 26.51
CA PRO A 497 -10.20 10.08 26.22
C PRO A 497 -11.17 10.91 25.37
N THR A 498 -11.31 12.18 25.70
CA THR A 498 -12.08 13.15 24.89
C THR A 498 -11.18 13.92 23.92
N ARG A 499 -9.86 13.86 24.12
CA ARG A 499 -8.88 14.61 23.34
C ARG A 499 -7.54 13.90 23.21
N VAL A 500 -6.95 14.00 22.02
CA VAL A 500 -5.60 13.50 21.69
C VAL A 500 -4.80 14.63 21.04
N VAL A 501 -3.55 14.80 21.48
CA VAL A 501 -2.56 15.70 20.86
C VAL A 501 -1.44 14.88 20.23
N LEU A 502 -1.19 15.10 18.94
CA LEU A 502 -0.11 14.50 18.16
C LEU A 502 1.03 15.52 18.05
N ALA A 503 2.03 15.38 18.91
CA ALA A 503 3.17 16.28 18.98
C ALA A 503 4.35 15.73 18.17
N MET A 504 4.75 16.46 17.13
CA MET A 504 5.69 15.98 16.13
C MET A 504 6.90 16.89 16.03
N GLN A 505 8.09 16.31 16.16
CA GLN A 505 9.33 16.99 15.78
C GLN A 505 9.73 16.53 14.36
N LEU A 506 9.71 17.45 13.40
CA LEU A 506 10.09 17.17 12.01
C LEU A 506 11.58 17.45 11.83
N ARG A 507 12.36 16.44 11.42
CA ARG A 507 13.79 16.61 11.18
C ARG A 507 14.03 17.64 10.06
N ASN A 508 14.91 18.62 10.31
CA ASN A 508 15.27 19.71 9.38
C ASN A 508 14.12 20.68 9.03
N ARG A 509 13.09 20.84 9.87
CA ARG A 509 12.02 21.84 9.66
C ARG A 509 11.69 22.58 10.95
N GLU A 510 11.61 23.90 10.87
CA GLU A 510 11.37 24.76 12.04
C GLU A 510 9.92 24.77 12.51
N GLN A 511 8.94 24.56 11.61
CA GLN A 511 7.51 24.64 11.94
C GLN A 511 6.67 23.56 11.25
N LEU A 512 5.68 23.06 11.99
CA LEU A 512 4.66 22.16 11.47
C LEU A 512 3.56 22.97 10.78
N THR A 513 3.46 22.84 9.47
CA THR A 513 2.42 23.40 8.62
C THR A 513 1.80 22.29 7.77
N PRO A 514 0.62 22.48 7.16
CA PRO A 514 0.09 21.53 6.21
C PRO A 514 1.12 21.17 5.12
N ASP A 515 1.88 22.15 4.62
CA ASP A 515 2.91 21.93 3.59
C ASP A 515 4.17 21.23 4.11
N SER A 516 4.44 21.28 5.41
CA SER A 516 5.55 20.58 6.03
C SER A 516 5.23 19.13 6.42
N ILE A 517 3.97 18.69 6.33
CA ILE A 517 3.59 17.29 6.53
C ILE A 517 3.69 16.58 5.18
N PHE A 518 4.33 15.41 5.13
CA PHE A 518 4.42 14.60 3.90
C PHE A 518 3.02 14.26 3.37
N GLY A 519 2.80 14.20 2.05
CA GLY A 519 1.46 14.02 1.49
C GLY A 519 0.76 12.74 1.95
N PHE A 520 1.48 11.63 2.06
CA PHE A 520 0.97 10.41 2.70
C PHE A 520 0.54 10.67 4.14
N SER A 521 1.36 11.36 4.91
CA SER A 521 1.07 11.69 6.30
C SER A 521 -0.10 12.67 6.43
N GLN A 522 -0.33 13.58 5.47
CA GLN A 522 -1.51 14.45 5.44
C GLN A 522 -2.79 13.62 5.29
N ILE A 523 -2.78 12.71 4.31
CA ILE A 523 -3.89 11.81 4.03
C ILE A 523 -4.20 10.94 5.25
N THR A 524 -3.18 10.30 5.84
CA THR A 524 -3.33 9.45 7.02
C THR A 524 -3.78 10.24 8.25
N LEU A 525 -3.23 11.43 8.49
CA LEU A 525 -3.62 12.30 9.62
C LEU A 525 -5.09 12.72 9.52
N ALA A 526 -5.53 13.22 8.36
CA ALA A 526 -6.92 13.61 8.14
C ALA A 526 -7.90 12.48 8.47
N GLN A 527 -7.53 11.25 8.16
CA GLN A 527 -8.36 10.07 8.41
C GLN A 527 -8.36 9.62 9.85
N THR A 528 -7.19 9.56 10.49
CA THR A 528 -7.10 9.28 11.91
C THR A 528 -7.95 10.27 12.68
N ALA A 529 -7.87 11.57 12.35
CA ALA A 529 -8.72 12.58 12.96
C ALA A 529 -10.21 12.34 12.72
N LYS A 530 -10.62 12.03 11.48
CA LYS A 530 -12.03 11.71 11.16
C LYS A 530 -12.54 10.48 11.93
N ALA A 531 -11.73 9.42 12.03
CA ALA A 531 -12.07 8.18 12.71
C ALA A 531 -12.16 8.35 14.24
N LEU A 532 -11.31 9.21 14.81
CA LEU A 532 -11.34 9.58 16.23
C LEU A 532 -12.50 10.53 16.55
N ALA A 533 -12.78 11.50 15.68
CA ALA A 533 -13.92 12.39 15.83
C ALA A 533 -15.26 11.64 15.81
N ALA A 534 -15.40 10.63 14.95
CA ALA A 534 -16.58 9.73 14.94
C ALA A 534 -16.76 8.94 16.25
N ARG A 535 -15.71 8.83 17.06
CA ARG A 535 -15.70 8.21 18.39
C ARG A 535 -15.80 9.23 19.53
N GLY A 536 -16.09 10.49 19.21
CA GLY A 536 -16.20 11.58 20.19
C GLY A 536 -14.86 12.11 20.71
N VAL A 537 -13.75 11.83 20.02
CA VAL A 537 -12.40 12.24 20.44
C VAL A 537 -11.87 13.35 19.53
N ALA A 538 -11.60 14.52 20.11
CA ALA A 538 -10.99 15.64 19.41
C ALA A 538 -9.49 15.38 19.17
N VAL A 539 -8.98 15.75 18.00
CA VAL A 539 -7.57 15.58 17.65
C VAL A 539 -6.95 16.93 17.35
N GLU A 540 -5.76 17.16 17.89
CA GLU A 540 -4.91 18.29 17.58
C GLU A 540 -3.52 17.80 17.19
N ALA A 541 -2.90 18.43 16.19
CA ALA A 541 -1.54 18.20 15.80
C ALA A 541 -0.70 19.44 16.11
N MET A 542 0.55 19.25 16.53
CA MET A 542 1.45 20.36 16.81
C MET A 542 2.91 20.03 16.52
N GLY A 543 3.69 21.07 16.19
CA GLY A 543 5.13 20.97 16.02
C GLY A 543 5.87 21.12 17.34
N ILE A 544 6.96 20.35 17.52
CA ILE A 544 7.93 20.53 18.60
C ILE A 544 9.20 21.15 18.00
N ALA A 545 9.64 22.28 18.55
CA ALA A 545 10.86 22.95 18.12
C ALA A 545 12.11 22.13 18.52
N GLU A 546 13.15 22.17 17.69
CA GLU A 546 14.45 21.57 17.96
C GLU A 546 15.47 22.63 18.39
N SER A 547 16.36 22.29 19.31
CA SER A 547 17.52 23.13 19.65
C SER A 547 18.78 22.30 19.82
N ASP A 548 19.93 22.85 19.47
CA ASP A 548 21.21 22.32 19.92
C ASP A 548 21.35 22.60 21.43
N ARG A 549 21.97 21.68 22.18
CA ARG A 549 22.30 21.92 23.59
C ARG A 549 23.40 22.97 23.65
N GLU A 550 23.06 24.25 23.81
CA GLU A 550 24.07 25.26 24.14
C GLU A 550 24.52 25.17 25.60
N ALA A 551 25.82 25.38 25.76
CA ALA A 551 26.60 25.25 26.98
C ALA A 551 25.99 26.05 28.14
N HIS A 552 25.79 25.39 29.29
CA HIS A 552 25.47 26.09 30.52
C HIS A 552 26.59 27.10 30.83
N SER A 553 26.19 28.36 30.88
CA SER A 553 26.94 29.50 31.42
C SER A 553 27.66 29.10 32.72
N ARG A 554 28.99 29.00 32.67
CA ARG A 554 29.81 28.97 33.88
C ARG A 554 29.71 30.35 34.55
N PRO A 555 29.52 30.43 35.87
CA PRO A 555 29.54 31.70 36.57
C PRO A 555 30.94 32.31 36.46
N SER A 556 31.02 33.56 36.01
CA SER A 556 32.26 34.32 35.93
C SER A 556 32.79 34.57 37.34
N TRP A 557 33.84 33.86 37.74
CA TRP A 557 34.69 34.31 38.84
C TRP A 557 35.72 35.28 38.25
N SER A 558 35.48 36.57 38.46
CA SER A 558 36.46 37.62 38.23
C SER A 558 37.52 37.58 39.34
N VAL A 559 38.74 37.19 39.00
CA VAL A 559 39.93 37.44 39.82
C VAL A 559 40.51 38.77 39.37
N GLU A 560 40.41 39.78 40.24
CA GLU A 560 41.12 41.06 40.11
C GLU A 560 42.63 40.82 40.13
N THR A 561 43.30 41.12 39.02
CA THR A 561 44.76 41.27 38.97
C THR A 561 45.14 42.63 39.56
N ALA A 562 45.69 42.61 40.77
CA ALA A 562 46.31 43.78 41.38
C ALA A 562 47.59 44.18 40.62
N VAL A 563 47.63 45.46 40.26
CA VAL A 563 48.73 46.20 39.64
C VAL A 563 49.93 46.25 40.59
N GLY A 564 51.12 45.92 40.10
CA GLY A 564 52.36 45.88 40.87
C GLY A 564 53.07 47.24 41.03
N VAL A 565 54.15 47.27 41.82
CA VAL A 565 55.30 48.22 41.71
C VAL A 565 56.53 47.63 42.48
N PRO A 566 57.76 48.19 42.42
CA PRO A 566 58.92 47.47 41.88
C PRO A 566 60.16 47.43 42.82
N ALA A 567 61.15 46.59 42.48
CA ALA A 567 62.61 46.79 42.58
C ALA A 567 63.29 45.44 42.35
#